data_AF-A0A973G1Z8-F1
#
_entry.id   AF-A0A973G1Z8-F1
#
_cell.length_a   1.000
_cell.length_b   1.000
_cell.length_c   1.000
_cell.angle_alpha   90.00
_cell.angle_beta   90.00
_cell.angle_gamma   90.00
#
_symmetry.space_group_name_H-M   'P 1'
#
loop_
_entity.id
_entity.type
_entity.pdbx_description
1 polymer ?
#
loop_
_entity_poly.entity_id
_entity_poly.type
_entity_poly.pdbx_seq_one_letter_code
_entity_poly.pdbx_strand_id
1 'polypeptide(L)'
;MKKFFVIKAGTTFSSTLASFGDFEDWIVAGLWPATFPLEVIDARKGPSLPLPCECLGVVVTGSHAMVTDDLPWSLGIERWIPLLVESGTPFLGICYGHQLLGRAMGGQVGYHPLGRELGTVAIRLEPAAKGDPLFDGIPGRFLGQSAHSQSVLRLPPGAELLASGDH
;
A
#
# COMPACT_ATOMS: atom_id res chain seq x y z
N MET A 1 17.09 17.04 -6.56
CA MET A 1 15.64 17.33 -6.60
C MET A 1 14.91 16.09 -6.12
N LYS A 2 13.97 16.21 -5.17
CA LYS A 2 13.22 15.05 -4.67
C LYS A 2 12.25 14.53 -5.73
N LYS A 3 11.91 13.23 -5.68
CA LYS A 3 10.97 12.56 -6.60
C LYS A 3 9.87 11.83 -5.85
N PHE A 4 8.74 11.61 -6.51
CA PHE A 4 7.77 10.59 -6.10
C PHE A 4 8.25 9.21 -6.56
N PHE A 5 8.14 8.21 -5.70
CA PHE A 5 8.54 6.84 -6.02
C PHE A 5 7.35 5.89 -5.99
N VAL A 6 7.19 5.09 -7.04
CA VAL A 6 6.29 3.93 -7.05
C VAL A 6 7.15 2.68 -6.94
N ILE A 7 7.05 1.99 -5.81
CA ILE A 7 7.75 0.73 -5.57
C ILE A 7 6.82 -0.41 -5.97
N LYS A 8 7.15 -1.03 -7.09
CA LYS A 8 6.41 -2.15 -7.65
C LYS A 8 6.80 -3.44 -6.94
N ALA A 9 5.83 -4.05 -6.28
CA ALA A 9 5.95 -5.29 -5.51
C ALA A 9 5.37 -6.52 -6.23
N GLY A 10 4.79 -6.35 -7.42
CA GLY A 10 4.12 -7.41 -8.17
C GLY A 10 3.80 -7.01 -9.60
N THR A 11 3.26 -7.97 -10.36
CA THR A 11 2.72 -7.75 -11.70
C THR A 11 1.35 -8.42 -11.74
N THR A 12 0.38 -7.76 -12.36
CA THR A 12 -0.97 -8.28 -12.56
C THR A 12 -0.99 -9.49 -13.49
N PHE A 13 -2.14 -10.15 -13.63
CA PHE A 13 -2.33 -11.28 -14.54
C PHE A 13 -2.12 -10.86 -16.00
N SER A 14 -1.57 -11.75 -16.85
CA SER A 14 -1.21 -11.42 -18.24
C SER A 14 -2.37 -10.87 -19.07
N SER A 15 -3.60 -11.36 -18.86
CA SER A 15 -4.80 -10.86 -19.52
C SER A 15 -5.15 -9.42 -19.11
N THR A 16 -4.95 -9.09 -17.84
CA THR A 16 -5.19 -7.75 -17.30
C THR A 16 -4.11 -6.80 -17.77
N LEU A 17 -2.84 -7.22 -17.73
CA LEU A 17 -1.70 -6.47 -18.22
C LEU A 17 -1.88 -6.03 -19.68
N ALA A 18 -2.31 -6.96 -20.53
CA ALA A 18 -2.48 -6.71 -21.96
C ALA A 18 -3.58 -5.68 -22.30
N SER A 19 -4.59 -5.53 -21.44
CA SER A 19 -5.75 -4.67 -21.70
C SER A 19 -5.78 -3.39 -20.88
N PHE A 20 -5.18 -3.40 -19.68
CA PHE A 20 -5.34 -2.32 -18.70
C PHE A 20 -4.01 -1.80 -18.15
N GLY A 21 -2.87 -2.37 -18.53
CA GLY A 21 -1.57 -2.05 -17.90
C GLY A 21 -1.36 -2.80 -16.59
N ASP A 22 -0.26 -2.50 -15.92
CA ASP A 22 0.18 -3.13 -14.67
C ASP A 22 -0.10 -2.24 -13.44
N PHE A 23 0.24 -2.73 -12.25
CA PHE A 23 -0.02 -2.03 -10.99
C PHE A 23 0.58 -0.62 -10.92
N GLU A 24 1.79 -0.41 -11.43
CA GLU A 24 2.40 0.91 -11.49
C GLU A 24 1.66 1.86 -12.42
N ASP A 25 1.13 1.37 -13.54
CA ASP A 25 0.43 2.19 -14.52
C ASP A 25 -0.83 2.78 -13.90
N TRP A 26 -1.55 1.97 -13.12
CA TRP A 26 -2.77 2.41 -12.41
C TRP A 26 -2.47 3.45 -11.33
N ILE A 27 -1.37 3.27 -10.59
CA ILE A 27 -0.95 4.25 -9.58
C ILE A 27 -0.52 5.55 -10.25
N VAL A 28 0.30 5.49 -11.29
CA VAL A 28 0.76 6.66 -12.03
C VAL A 28 -0.43 7.42 -12.64
N ALA A 29 -1.41 6.72 -13.20
CA ALA A 29 -2.64 7.33 -13.71
C ALA A 29 -3.46 7.99 -12.60
N GLY A 30 -3.49 7.41 -11.39
CA GLY A 30 -4.18 7.96 -10.22
C GLY A 30 -3.51 9.20 -9.61
N LEU A 31 -2.22 9.41 -9.83
CA LEU A 31 -1.46 10.57 -9.33
C LEU A 31 -1.68 11.87 -10.16
N TRP A 32 -2.87 12.02 -10.77
CA TRP A 32 -3.30 13.13 -11.64
C TRP A 32 -3.01 14.56 -11.11
N PRO A 33 -2.82 15.56 -12.01
CA PRO A 33 -1.68 15.73 -12.88
C PRO A 33 -0.52 16.34 -12.07
N ALA A 34 0.09 15.54 -11.21
CA ALA A 34 1.19 15.99 -10.39
C ALA A 34 2.45 16.23 -11.26
N THR A 35 2.87 17.48 -11.45
CA THR A 35 4.09 17.84 -12.21
C THR A 35 5.37 17.58 -11.42
N PHE A 36 5.41 16.51 -10.64
CA PHE A 36 6.59 16.14 -9.88
C PHE A 36 7.38 15.07 -10.65
N PRO A 37 8.72 15.06 -10.57
CA PRO A 37 9.49 13.94 -11.07
C PRO A 37 9.03 12.65 -10.40
N LEU A 38 8.72 11.63 -11.21
CA LEU A 38 8.28 10.31 -10.74
C LEU A 38 9.23 9.23 -11.24
N GLU A 39 9.51 8.24 -10.40
CA GLU A 39 10.31 7.08 -10.74
C GLU A 39 9.65 5.78 -10.26
N VAL A 40 9.62 4.77 -11.13
CA VAL A 40 9.11 3.44 -10.80
C VAL A 40 10.29 2.51 -10.55
N ILE A 41 10.28 1.80 -9.43
CA ILE A 41 11.30 0.83 -9.05
C ILE A 41 10.64 -0.53 -8.81
N ASP A 42 11.01 -1.54 -9.60
CA ASP A 42 10.58 -2.92 -9.39
C ASP A 42 11.48 -3.60 -8.36
N ALA A 43 11.03 -3.63 -7.10
CA ALA A 43 11.79 -4.16 -5.97
C ALA A 43 12.19 -5.63 -6.17
N ARG A 44 11.42 -6.39 -6.96
CA ARG A 44 11.67 -7.81 -7.21
C ARG A 44 12.94 -8.04 -8.04
N LYS A 45 13.41 -7.02 -8.75
CA LYS A 45 14.65 -7.07 -9.56
C LYS A 45 15.90 -6.77 -8.73
N GLY A 46 15.77 -6.62 -7.41
CA GLY A 46 16.86 -6.28 -6.49
C GLY A 46 17.52 -4.91 -6.68
N PRO A 47 16.82 -3.84 -7.12
CA PRO A 47 17.42 -2.51 -7.16
C PRO A 47 17.63 -1.95 -5.75
N SER A 48 18.52 -0.97 -5.62
CA SER A 48 18.58 -0.14 -4.41
C SER A 48 17.31 0.70 -4.28
N LEU A 49 16.79 0.80 -3.05
CA LEU A 49 15.69 1.71 -2.71
C LEU A 49 16.25 3.12 -2.43
N PRO A 50 15.50 4.19 -2.75
CA PRO A 50 15.98 5.56 -2.60
C PRO A 50 16.11 5.94 -1.13
N LEU A 51 17.02 6.86 -0.84
CA LEU A 51 17.17 7.44 0.49
C LEU A 51 15.95 8.32 0.82
N PRO A 52 15.56 8.45 2.10
CA PRO A 52 14.43 9.31 2.47
C PRO A 52 14.58 10.77 2.02
N CYS A 53 15.81 11.29 1.98
CA CYS A 53 16.09 12.65 1.50
C CYS A 53 15.82 12.85 0.00
N GLU A 54 15.71 11.77 -0.78
CA GLU A 54 15.38 11.78 -2.21
C GLU A 54 13.86 11.73 -2.45
N CYS A 55 13.07 11.39 -1.43
CA CYS A 55 11.65 11.10 -1.55
C CYS A 55 10.78 12.35 -1.26
N LEU A 56 9.90 12.70 -2.21
CA LEU A 56 8.73 13.56 -1.99
C LEU A 56 7.57 12.77 -1.36
N GLY A 57 7.44 11.51 -1.74
CA GLY A 57 6.44 10.57 -1.27
C GLY A 57 6.64 9.22 -1.94
N VAL A 58 6.09 8.18 -1.34
CA VAL A 58 6.27 6.79 -1.76
C VAL A 58 4.92 6.11 -1.85
N VAL A 59 4.72 5.34 -2.92
CA VAL A 59 3.61 4.39 -3.03
C VAL A 59 4.16 2.99 -3.22
N VAL A 60 3.72 2.02 -2.40
CA VAL A 60 4.02 0.59 -2.59
C VAL A 60 2.79 -0.12 -3.12
N THR A 61 2.94 -0.78 -4.28
CA THR A 61 1.82 -1.47 -4.96
C THR A 61 1.29 -2.65 -4.15
N GLY A 62 0.16 -3.20 -4.62
CA GLY A 62 -0.22 -4.57 -4.32
C GLY A 62 0.78 -5.60 -4.85
N SER A 63 0.60 -6.86 -4.44
CA SER A 63 1.34 -8.02 -4.93
C SER A 63 0.49 -9.27 -4.80
N HIS A 64 0.81 -10.29 -5.60
CA HIS A 64 0.29 -11.65 -5.41
C HIS A 64 1.07 -12.43 -4.33
N ALA A 65 2.21 -11.92 -3.88
CA ALA A 65 2.97 -12.49 -2.77
C ALA A 65 2.27 -12.25 -1.43
N MET A 66 2.56 -13.11 -0.45
CA MET A 66 2.17 -12.89 0.93
C MET A 66 3.31 -12.21 1.68
N VAL A 67 2.99 -11.30 2.60
CA VAL A 67 3.99 -10.63 3.44
C VAL A 67 4.77 -11.67 4.24
N THR A 68 4.07 -12.72 4.71
CA THR A 68 4.66 -13.84 5.47
C THR A 68 5.53 -14.79 4.66
N ASP A 69 5.63 -14.63 3.33
CA ASP A 69 6.54 -15.45 2.51
C ASP A 69 8.01 -15.03 2.70
N ASP A 70 8.25 -13.87 3.33
CA ASP A 70 9.58 -13.36 3.70
C ASP A 70 10.58 -13.36 2.55
N LEU A 71 10.08 -13.06 1.34
CA LEU A 71 10.90 -12.99 0.14
C LEU A 71 12.00 -11.92 0.30
N PRO A 72 13.23 -12.13 -0.21
CA PRO A 72 14.34 -11.21 0.03
C PRO A 72 14.07 -9.75 -0.36
N TRP A 73 13.38 -9.53 -1.49
CA TRP A 73 12.98 -8.20 -1.93
C TRP A 73 11.92 -7.57 -1.01
N SER A 74 11.03 -8.38 -0.44
CA SER A 74 9.98 -7.95 0.50
C SER A 74 10.59 -7.48 1.80
N LEU A 75 11.49 -8.28 2.38
CA LEU A 75 12.26 -7.92 3.57
C LEU A 75 13.14 -6.68 3.33
N GLY A 76 13.58 -6.47 2.08
CA GLY A 76 14.28 -5.26 1.67
C GLY A 76 13.42 -4.00 1.82
N ILE A 77 12.19 -4.03 1.30
CA ILE A 77 11.22 -2.94 1.45
C ILE A 77 10.85 -2.77 2.94
N GLU A 78 10.62 -3.87 3.66
CA GLU A 78 10.25 -3.82 5.08
C GLU A 78 11.29 -3.10 5.95
N ARG A 79 12.58 -3.37 5.75
CA ARG A 79 13.65 -2.66 6.47
C ARG A 79 13.77 -1.18 6.08
N TRP A 80 13.30 -0.81 4.89
CA TRP A 80 13.36 0.55 4.38
C TRP A 80 12.21 1.42 4.90
N ILE A 81 11.04 0.85 5.13
CA ILE A 81 9.82 1.58 5.54
C ILE A 81 10.03 2.43 6.81
N PRO A 82 10.62 1.93 7.92
CA PRO A 82 10.81 2.72 9.14
C PRO A 82 11.62 4.00 8.88
N LEU A 83 12.62 3.95 8.00
CA LEU A 83 13.46 5.10 7.66
C LEU A 83 12.65 6.23 7.00
N LEU A 84 11.65 5.89 6.19
CA LEU A 84 10.75 6.86 5.56
C LEU A 84 9.79 7.48 6.57
N VAL A 85 9.22 6.65 7.44
CA VAL A 85 8.26 7.09 8.45
C VAL A 85 8.93 8.02 9.46
N GLU A 86 10.11 7.65 9.95
CA GLU A 86 10.92 8.49 10.84
C GLU A 86 11.32 9.82 10.20
N SER A 87 11.55 9.85 8.88
CA SER A 87 11.89 11.09 8.17
C SER A 87 10.66 11.96 7.83
N GLY A 88 9.45 11.52 8.18
CA GLY A 88 8.20 12.19 7.81
C GLY A 88 7.89 12.14 6.30
N THR A 89 8.45 11.19 5.56
CA THR A 89 8.11 11.02 4.14
C THR A 89 6.70 10.44 4.01
N PRO A 90 5.78 11.07 3.25
CA PRO A 90 4.46 10.51 2.98
C PRO A 90 4.56 9.14 2.32
N PHE A 91 3.86 8.16 2.86
CA PHE A 91 3.86 6.77 2.38
C PHE A 91 2.43 6.26 2.21
N LEU A 92 2.12 5.67 1.06
CA LEU A 92 0.87 4.96 0.79
C LEU A 92 1.17 3.50 0.43
N GLY A 93 0.64 2.58 1.23
CA GLY A 93 0.64 1.15 0.91
C GLY A 93 -0.70 0.72 0.34
N ILE A 94 -0.71 -0.06 -0.74
CA ILE A 94 -1.95 -0.56 -1.37
C ILE A 94 -1.98 -2.09 -1.24
N CYS A 95 -3.06 -2.65 -0.66
CA CYS A 95 -3.19 -4.09 -0.41
C CYS A 95 -1.92 -4.66 0.27
N TYR A 96 -1.15 -5.52 -0.39
CA TYR A 96 0.16 -5.98 0.08
C TYR A 96 1.05 -4.86 0.65
N GLY A 97 1.12 -3.69 0.00
CA GLY A 97 1.92 -2.56 0.46
C GLY A 97 1.50 -2.03 1.85
N HIS A 98 0.20 -1.99 2.17
CA HIS A 98 -0.27 -1.56 3.49
C HIS A 98 0.01 -2.63 4.55
N GLN A 99 -0.08 -3.90 4.17
CA GLN A 99 0.24 -5.01 5.06
C GLN A 99 1.72 -4.96 5.43
N LEU A 100 2.59 -4.78 4.44
CA LEU A 100 4.03 -4.67 4.68
C LEU A 100 4.38 -3.46 5.55
N LEU A 101 3.73 -2.31 5.32
CA LEU A 101 3.83 -1.14 6.22
C LEU A 101 3.41 -1.49 7.65
N GLY A 102 2.26 -2.14 7.82
CA GLY A 102 1.77 -2.57 9.12
C GLY A 102 2.77 -3.45 9.86
N ARG A 103 3.37 -4.43 9.16
CA ARG A 103 4.39 -5.31 9.75
C ARG A 103 5.68 -4.55 10.08
N ALA A 104 6.18 -3.74 9.16
CA ALA A 104 7.43 -2.98 9.33
C ALA A 104 7.39 -2.04 10.53
N MET A 105 6.21 -1.50 10.84
CA MET A 105 5.99 -0.57 11.96
C MET A 105 5.59 -1.28 13.27
N GLY A 106 5.72 -2.61 13.37
CA GLY A 106 5.48 -3.37 14.61
C GLY A 106 4.06 -3.93 14.78
N GLY A 107 3.23 -3.83 13.76
CA GLY A 107 1.95 -4.52 13.68
C GLY A 107 2.10 -6.02 13.47
N GLN A 108 0.98 -6.74 13.43
CA GLN A 108 0.95 -8.16 13.13
C GLN A 108 0.22 -8.39 11.80
N VAL A 109 0.86 -9.10 10.87
CA VAL A 109 0.26 -9.50 9.60
C VAL A 109 0.19 -11.01 9.52
N GLY A 110 -0.91 -11.51 8.98
CA GLY A 110 -1.10 -12.94 8.75
C GLY A 110 -2.35 -13.19 7.92
N TYR A 111 -2.65 -14.48 7.71
CA TYR A 111 -3.89 -14.89 7.05
C TYR A 111 -5.10 -14.36 7.81
N HIS A 112 -6.04 -13.80 7.06
CA HIS A 112 -7.26 -13.26 7.64
C HIS A 112 -8.08 -14.40 8.28
N PRO A 113 -8.55 -14.26 9.52
CA PRO A 113 -9.19 -15.36 10.27
C PRO A 113 -10.49 -15.87 9.64
N LEU A 114 -11.20 -15.03 8.88
CA LEU A 114 -12.41 -15.41 8.13
C LEU A 114 -12.12 -15.97 6.72
N GLY A 115 -10.84 -16.12 6.35
CA GLY A 115 -10.44 -16.61 5.04
C GLY A 115 -10.22 -15.49 4.03
N ARG A 116 -10.33 -15.81 2.73
CA ARG A 116 -10.06 -14.87 1.64
C ARG A 116 -11.27 -13.97 1.38
N GLU A 117 -11.05 -12.66 1.32
CA GLU A 117 -12.05 -11.69 0.88
C GLU A 117 -11.84 -11.35 -0.60
N LEU A 118 -12.90 -11.42 -1.40
CA LEU A 118 -12.87 -11.10 -2.82
C LEU A 118 -14.19 -10.46 -3.29
N GLY A 119 -14.10 -9.29 -3.91
CA GLY A 119 -15.23 -8.63 -4.56
C GLY A 119 -15.47 -7.22 -4.05
N THR A 120 -16.70 -6.75 -4.26
CA THR A 120 -17.14 -5.44 -3.79
C THR A 120 -17.71 -5.56 -2.38
N VAL A 121 -17.11 -4.86 -1.42
CA VAL A 121 -17.41 -5.00 0.01
C VAL A 121 -17.83 -3.66 0.61
N ALA A 122 -18.65 -3.71 1.65
CA ALA A 122 -19.05 -2.52 2.39
C ALA A 122 -17.92 -2.08 3.33
N ILE A 123 -17.57 -0.80 3.25
CA ILE A 123 -16.57 -0.16 4.11
C ILE A 123 -17.27 0.94 4.90
N ARG A 124 -16.95 1.03 6.19
CA ARG A 124 -17.43 2.07 7.10
C ARG A 124 -16.27 2.92 7.58
N LEU A 125 -16.45 4.24 7.57
CA LEU A 125 -15.52 5.16 8.21
C LEU A 125 -15.63 5.06 9.73
N GLU A 126 -14.48 5.06 10.39
CA GLU A 126 -14.39 5.14 11.85
C GLU A 126 -14.46 6.60 12.33
N PRO A 127 -14.77 6.84 13.61
CA PRO A 127 -14.82 8.20 14.16
C PRO A 127 -13.54 9.01 13.92
N ALA A 128 -12.39 8.35 13.88
CA ALA A 128 -11.09 8.93 13.61
C ALA A 128 -10.96 9.58 12.21
N ALA A 129 -11.69 9.07 11.20
CA ALA A 129 -11.66 9.61 9.84
C ALA A 129 -12.44 10.92 9.70
N LYS A 130 -13.13 11.39 10.76
CA LYS A 130 -13.94 12.59 10.68
C LYS A 130 -13.07 13.83 10.44
N GLY A 131 -13.24 14.43 9.26
CA GLY A 131 -12.47 15.61 8.86
C GLY A 131 -11.09 15.28 8.32
N ASP A 132 -10.76 14.01 8.12
CA ASP A 132 -9.54 13.59 7.44
C ASP A 132 -9.65 13.92 5.93
N PRO A 133 -8.68 14.66 5.35
CA PRO A 133 -8.70 15.03 3.93
C PRO A 133 -8.76 13.85 2.96
N LEU A 134 -8.33 12.65 3.35
CA LEU A 134 -8.40 11.44 2.52
C LEU A 134 -9.84 10.99 2.25
N PHE A 135 -10.76 11.34 3.14
CA PHE A 135 -12.16 10.94 3.07
C PHE A 135 -13.10 12.11 2.79
N ASP A 136 -12.57 13.26 2.36
CA ASP A 136 -13.40 14.40 1.96
C ASP A 136 -14.31 14.01 0.78
N GLY A 137 -15.59 14.33 0.90
CA GLY A 137 -16.62 13.94 -0.07
C GLY A 137 -16.98 12.44 -0.09
N ILE A 138 -16.35 11.58 0.72
CA ILE A 138 -16.68 10.15 0.82
C ILE A 138 -17.75 9.94 1.89
N PRO A 139 -18.87 9.23 1.59
CA PRO A 139 -19.89 8.96 2.59
C PRO A 139 -19.35 8.03 3.68
N GLY A 140 -19.89 8.16 4.91
CA GLY A 140 -19.46 7.34 6.06
C GLY A 140 -19.61 5.83 5.87
N ARG A 141 -20.35 5.39 4.85
CA ARG A 141 -20.36 4.03 4.34
C ARG A 141 -20.30 4.06 2.81
N PHE A 142 -19.44 3.25 2.22
CA PHE A 142 -19.27 3.15 0.77
C PHE A 142 -18.88 1.72 0.37
N LEU A 143 -18.87 1.46 -0.94
CA LEU A 143 -18.43 0.19 -1.49
C LEU A 143 -16.99 0.30 -2.00
N GLY A 144 -16.15 -0.66 -1.63
CA GLY A 144 -14.76 -0.76 -2.10
C GLY A 144 -14.46 -2.13 -2.72
N GLN A 145 -13.43 -2.19 -3.56
CA GLN A 145 -12.93 -3.47 -4.08
C GLN A 145 -11.93 -4.09 -3.12
N SER A 146 -12.14 -5.36 -2.76
CA SER A 146 -11.26 -6.13 -1.91
C SER A 146 -10.82 -7.42 -2.59
N ALA A 147 -9.56 -7.78 -2.41
CA ALA A 147 -8.95 -9.01 -2.93
C ALA A 147 -7.71 -9.35 -2.11
N HIS A 148 -7.88 -9.99 -0.95
CA HIS A 148 -6.76 -10.36 -0.07
C HIS A 148 -7.01 -11.66 0.68
N SER A 149 -5.92 -12.35 1.01
CA SER A 149 -5.92 -13.51 1.93
C SER A 149 -5.26 -13.17 3.28
N GLN A 150 -4.54 -12.05 3.34
CA GLN A 150 -3.82 -11.59 4.53
C GLN A 150 -4.29 -10.20 4.93
N SER A 151 -4.14 -9.89 6.20
CA SER A 151 -4.50 -8.57 6.74
C SER A 151 -3.58 -8.19 7.89
N VAL A 152 -3.60 -6.89 8.22
CA VAL A 152 -3.01 -6.39 9.47
C VAL A 152 -3.94 -6.80 10.61
N LEU A 153 -3.63 -7.91 11.28
CA LEU A 153 -4.39 -8.48 12.39
C LEU A 153 -4.27 -7.63 13.67
N ARG A 154 -3.16 -6.89 13.80
CA ARG A 154 -2.96 -5.91 14.86
C ARG A 154 -2.27 -4.69 14.27
N LEU A 155 -2.87 -3.52 14.47
CA LEU A 155 -2.29 -2.26 14.02
C LEU A 155 -0.91 -2.02 14.66
N PRO A 156 0.02 -1.39 13.94
CA PRO A 156 1.27 -0.94 14.52
C PRO A 156 0.99 0.14 15.59
N PRO A 157 1.86 0.26 16.62
CA PRO A 157 1.74 1.33 17.61
C PRO A 157 1.69 2.71 16.95
N GLY A 158 0.76 3.55 17.40
CA GLY A 158 0.59 4.92 16.89
C GLY A 158 -0.20 5.04 15.58
N ALA A 159 -0.61 3.93 14.96
CA ALA A 159 -1.56 3.98 13.86
C ALA A 159 -3.00 4.13 14.36
N GLU A 160 -3.82 4.81 13.57
CA GLU A 160 -5.23 5.04 13.83
C GLU A 160 -6.07 4.33 12.75
N LEU A 161 -7.13 3.64 13.17
CA LEU A 161 -8.04 2.97 12.26
C LEU A 161 -9.02 3.99 11.68
N LEU A 162 -8.91 4.28 10.38
CA LEU A 162 -9.76 5.27 9.72
C LEU A 162 -10.99 4.65 9.05
N ALA A 163 -10.89 3.40 8.60
CA ALA A 163 -12.00 2.69 7.96
C ALA A 163 -11.88 1.17 8.19
N SER A 164 -13.02 0.49 8.24
CA SER A 164 -13.12 -0.96 8.45
C SER A 164 -14.20 -1.61 7.58
N GLY A 165 -14.02 -2.89 7.27
CA GLY A 165 -15.04 -3.76 6.70
C GLY A 165 -15.59 -4.72 7.77
N ASP A 166 -16.64 -5.47 7.42
CA ASP A 166 -17.25 -6.46 8.33
C ASP A 166 -16.48 -7.80 8.38
N HIS A 167 -15.57 -8.01 7.43
CA HIS A 167 -14.72 -9.19 7.34
C HIS A 167 -13.52 -9.06 8.29
#